data_AF-A0AAU3W557-F1
#
_entry.id   AF-A0AAU3W557-F1
#
_cell.length_a   1.000
_cell.length_b   1.000
_cell.length_c   1.000
_cell.angle_alpha   90.00
_cell.angle_beta   90.00
_cell.angle_gamma   90.00
#
_symmetry.space_group_name_H-M   'P 1'
#
loop_
_entity.id
_entity.type
_entity.pdbx_description
1 polymer ?
#
loop_
_entity_poly.entity_id
_entity_poly.type
_entity_poly.pdbx_seq_one_letter_code
_entity_poly.pdbx_strand_id
1 'polypeptide(L)'
;MSIRGKVAAAALVCAAGIAGVILLWPEPDAAPAQPTSDEIKAAAQARLDASLKAGRTARQAMEETGKWPSEELCQAVWDRKSASDRRTLRYAMWMHGCADDATP
;
A
#
# COMPACT_ATOMS: atom_id res chain seq x y z
N MET A 1 -38.44 -28.94 -6.73
CA MET A 1 -38.28 -28.33 -8.08
C MET A 1 -37.95 -26.86 -7.92
N SER A 2 -36.88 -26.40 -8.58
CA SER A 2 -36.26 -25.07 -8.44
C SER A 2 -37.19 -23.90 -8.70
N ILE A 3 -37.07 -22.84 -7.90
CA ILE A 3 -37.71 -21.54 -8.16
C ILE A 3 -36.62 -20.56 -8.62
N ARG A 4 -36.59 -20.31 -9.93
CA ARG A 4 -35.92 -19.15 -10.55
C ARG A 4 -36.97 -18.05 -10.73
N GLY A 5 -36.62 -16.80 -10.45
CA GLY A 5 -37.37 -15.61 -10.89
C GLY A 5 -36.61 -14.35 -10.46
N LYS A 6 -35.71 -13.81 -11.28
CA LYS A 6 -35.95 -12.78 -12.32
C LYS A 6 -36.64 -11.54 -11.74
N VAL A 7 -35.80 -10.58 -11.31
CA VAL A 7 -36.22 -9.22 -10.95
C VAL A 7 -36.73 -8.55 -12.22
N ALA A 8 -37.97 -8.09 -12.11
CA ALA A 8 -38.73 -7.43 -13.15
C ALA A 8 -38.52 -5.92 -13.10
N ALA A 9 -38.55 -5.33 -14.30
CA ALA A 9 -39.18 -4.04 -14.61
C ALA A 9 -38.49 -2.77 -14.04
N ALA A 10 -38.51 -1.61 -14.69
CA ALA A 10 -39.26 -1.15 -15.85
C ALA A 10 -38.59 0.08 -16.47
N ALA A 11 -38.93 0.30 -17.74
CA ALA A 11 -39.19 1.58 -18.42
C ALA A 11 -38.10 2.68 -18.36
N LEU A 12 -37.34 2.92 -19.43
CA LEU A 12 -37.74 3.64 -20.66
C LEU A 12 -38.54 4.92 -20.37
N VAL A 13 -37.82 6.02 -20.20
CA VAL A 13 -38.36 7.38 -20.33
C VAL A 13 -37.49 8.16 -21.31
N CYS A 14 -38.14 8.61 -22.39
CA CYS A 14 -37.78 9.67 -23.33
C CYS A 14 -36.72 9.40 -24.41
N ALA A 15 -37.21 8.84 -25.51
CA ALA A 15 -36.71 9.16 -26.85
C ALA A 15 -37.17 10.57 -27.26
N ALA A 16 -36.29 11.56 -27.16
CA ALA A 16 -36.35 12.83 -27.91
C ALA A 16 -35.00 13.55 -27.80
N GLY A 17 -34.09 13.28 -28.73
CA GLY A 17 -32.78 13.96 -28.78
C GLY A 17 -31.62 13.18 -29.40
N ILE A 18 -31.86 12.31 -30.39
CA ILE A 18 -30.78 11.59 -31.08
C ILE A 18 -30.41 12.35 -32.36
N ALA A 19 -29.72 13.49 -32.22
CA ALA A 19 -29.02 14.13 -33.34
C ALA A 19 -27.82 15.01 -32.95
N GLY A 20 -27.49 15.17 -31.65
CA GLY A 20 -26.48 16.15 -31.23
C GLY A 20 -25.45 15.69 -30.19
N VAL A 21 -25.47 14.43 -29.74
CA VAL A 21 -24.60 13.96 -28.63
C VAL A 21 -23.79 12.74 -29.06
N ILE A 22 -23.06 12.85 -30.16
CA ILE A 22 -22.01 11.87 -30.51
C ILE A 22 -20.61 12.51 -30.54
N LEU A 23 -20.50 13.85 -30.38
CA LEU A 23 -19.21 14.56 -30.45
C LEU A 23 -18.57 14.92 -29.11
N LEU A 24 -19.15 14.49 -27.98
CA LEU A 24 -18.59 14.80 -26.66
C LEU A 24 -18.51 13.56 -25.76
N TRP A 25 -18.13 12.42 -26.32
CA TRP A 25 -17.53 11.38 -25.51
C TRP A 25 -16.04 11.70 -25.42
N PRO A 26 -15.48 12.02 -24.23
CA PRO A 26 -14.04 12.04 -24.09
C PRO A 26 -13.52 10.67 -24.53
N GLU A 27 -12.49 10.68 -25.38
CA GLU A 27 -11.75 9.50 -25.80
C GLU A 27 -11.53 8.56 -24.60
N PRO A 28 -11.65 7.24 -24.80
CA PRO A 28 -11.52 6.29 -23.71
C PRO A 28 -10.17 6.55 -23.05
N ASP A 29 -10.24 6.93 -21.77
CA ASP A 29 -9.12 7.05 -20.84
C ASP A 29 -8.08 6.00 -21.20
N ALA A 30 -6.93 6.47 -21.68
CA ALA A 30 -5.78 5.60 -21.89
C ALA A 30 -5.54 4.88 -20.57
N ALA A 31 -5.81 3.58 -20.54
CA ALA A 31 -5.62 2.79 -19.34
C ALA A 31 -4.19 3.03 -18.85
N PRO A 32 -3.98 3.29 -17.54
CA PRO A 32 -2.65 3.61 -17.03
C PRO A 32 -1.70 2.49 -17.46
N ALA A 33 -0.62 2.87 -18.14
CA ALA A 33 0.38 1.94 -18.63
C ALA A 33 0.79 1.02 -17.46
N GLN A 34 0.74 -0.30 -17.71
CA GLN A 34 1.13 -1.25 -16.67
C GLN A 34 2.61 -1.04 -16.33
N PRO A 35 2.96 -1.02 -15.03
CA PRO A 35 4.35 -0.82 -14.64
C PRO A 35 5.21 -1.95 -15.19
N THR A 36 6.40 -1.60 -15.63
CA THR A 36 7.38 -2.55 -16.13
C THR A 36 7.90 -3.42 -15.00
N SER A 37 8.46 -4.59 -15.33
CA SER A 37 9.07 -5.49 -14.34
C SER A 37 10.13 -4.80 -13.48
N ASP A 38 10.92 -3.91 -14.08
CA ASP A 38 11.98 -3.18 -13.38
C ASP A 38 11.42 -2.12 -12.42
N GLU A 39 10.33 -1.43 -12.80
CA GLU A 39 9.62 -0.52 -11.91
C GLU A 39 9.03 -1.26 -10.69
N ILE A 40 8.48 -2.46 -10.89
CA ILE A 40 7.97 -3.29 -9.80
C ILE A 40 9.10 -3.73 -8.86
N LYS A 41 10.24 -4.16 -9.40
CA LYS A 41 11.42 -4.52 -8.60
C LYS A 41 11.96 -3.33 -7.83
N ALA A 42 12.10 -2.18 -8.47
CA ALA A 42 12.57 -0.95 -7.83
C ALA A 42 11.63 -0.51 -6.71
N ALA A 43 10.31 -0.57 -6.94
CA ALA A 43 9.32 -0.26 -5.92
C ALA A 43 9.36 -1.26 -4.75
N ALA A 44 9.59 -2.55 -5.02
CA ALA A 44 9.77 -3.56 -3.98
C ALA A 44 11.03 -3.29 -3.14
N GLN A 45 12.15 -2.98 -3.80
CA GLN A 45 13.41 -2.64 -3.13
C GLN A 45 13.27 -1.39 -2.26
N ALA A 46 12.66 -0.32 -2.80
CA ALA A 46 12.41 0.91 -2.06
C ALA A 46 11.60 0.68 -0.77
N ARG A 47 10.67 -0.28 -0.77
CA ARG A 47 9.92 -0.67 0.44
C ARG A 47 10.79 -1.38 1.47
N LEU A 48 11.71 -2.24 1.03
CA LEU A 48 12.66 -2.91 1.92
C LEU A 48 13.62 -1.88 2.54
N ASP A 49 14.17 -0.98 1.73
CA ASP A 49 15.08 0.07 2.17
C ASP A 49 14.40 1.04 3.15
N ALA A 50 13.15 1.43 2.87
CA ALA A 50 12.34 2.24 3.78
C ALA A 50 12.11 1.53 5.13
N SER A 51 11.91 0.21 5.11
CA SER A 51 11.74 -0.59 6.32
C SER A 51 13.03 -0.63 7.16
N LEU A 52 14.18 -0.87 6.53
CA LEU A 52 15.49 -0.84 7.17
C LEU A 52 15.80 0.54 7.75
N LYS A 53 15.55 1.62 6.99
CA LYS A 53 15.76 3.00 7.44
C LYS A 53 14.89 3.32 8.66
N ALA A 54 13.61 2.95 8.61
CA ALA A 54 12.69 3.17 9.72
C ALA A 54 13.07 2.36 10.98
N GLY A 55 13.69 1.18 10.82
CA GLY A 55 14.28 0.41 11.92
C GLY A 55 15.45 1.17 12.55
N ARG A 56 16.41 1.61 11.72
CA ARG A 56 17.60 2.36 12.16
C ARG A 56 17.25 3.68 12.86
N THR A 57 16.25 4.40 12.36
CA THR A 57 15.75 5.61 13.04
C THR A 57 15.17 5.31 14.41
N ALA A 58 14.46 4.19 14.57
CA ALA A 58 13.94 3.80 15.89
C ALA A 58 15.09 3.43 16.85
N ARG A 59 16.11 2.72 16.36
CA ARG A 59 17.34 2.44 17.11
C ARG A 59 18.00 3.73 17.60
N GLN A 60 18.26 4.68 16.70
CA GLN A 60 18.88 5.96 17.03
C GLN A 60 18.08 6.71 18.11
N ALA A 61 16.76 6.78 17.98
CA ALA A 61 15.92 7.41 19.00
C ALA A 61 16.00 6.72 20.37
N MET A 62 16.19 5.39 20.41
CA MET A 62 16.41 4.68 21.67
C MET A 62 17.77 5.03 22.28
N GLU A 63 18.83 4.99 21.48
CA GLU A 63 20.20 5.33 21.88
C GLU A 63 20.29 6.77 22.40
N GLU A 64 19.64 7.73 21.72
CA GLU A 64 19.53 9.14 22.15
C GLU A 64 18.84 9.30 23.52
N THR A 65 17.98 8.36 23.89
CA THR A 65 17.31 8.32 25.21
C THR A 65 18.02 7.43 26.22
N GLY A 66 19.23 6.95 25.90
CA GLY A 66 20.04 6.09 26.77
C GLY A 66 19.51 4.65 26.89
N LYS A 67 18.68 4.20 25.95
CA LYS A 67 18.13 2.84 25.93
C LYS A 67 18.91 1.96 24.96
N TRP A 68 19.24 0.75 25.40
CA TRP A 68 19.82 -0.26 24.53
C TRP A 68 18.74 -0.85 23.60
N PRO A 69 18.94 -0.88 22.28
CA PRO A 69 17.97 -1.38 21.31
C PRO A 69 17.95 -2.92 21.26
N SER A 70 17.50 -3.56 22.35
CA SER A 70 17.34 -5.02 22.36
C SER A 70 16.24 -5.48 21.41
N GLU A 71 16.28 -6.75 21.02
CA GLU A 71 15.23 -7.36 20.21
C GLU A 71 13.85 -7.20 20.86
N GLU A 72 13.72 -7.41 22.17
CA GLU A 72 12.42 -7.24 22.85
C GLU A 72 11.93 -5.80 22.85
N LEU A 73 12.85 -4.83 23.02
CA LEU A 73 12.48 -3.41 22.99
C LEU A 73 12.07 -2.97 21.58
N CYS A 74 12.81 -3.42 20.56
CA CYS A 74 12.46 -3.21 19.16
C CYS A 74 11.09 -3.83 18.83
N GLN A 75 10.84 -5.06 19.27
CA GLN A 75 9.55 -5.72 19.14
C GLN A 75 8.42 -4.89 19.79
N ALA A 76 8.61 -4.43 21.02
CA ALA A 76 7.63 -3.59 21.72
C ALA A 76 7.38 -2.24 21.02
N VAL A 77 8.39 -1.69 20.33
CA VAL A 77 8.23 -0.48 19.50
C VAL A 77 7.48 -0.80 18.21
N TRP A 78 7.75 -1.93 17.57
CA TRP A 78 7.00 -2.41 16.41
C TRP A 78 5.51 -2.62 16.71
N ASP A 79 5.20 -3.27 17.83
CA ASP A 79 3.82 -3.61 18.20
C ASP A 79 2.96 -2.38 18.47
N ARG A 80 3.58 -1.26 18.85
CA ARG A 80 2.93 0.04 19.03
C ARG A 80 2.71 0.82 17.73
N LYS A 81 3.30 0.41 16.62
CA LYS A 81 3.09 1.08 15.32
C LYS A 81 1.65 0.98 14.87
N SER A 82 1.21 1.97 14.10
CA SER A 82 -0.13 1.96 13.53
C SER A 82 -0.32 0.79 12.56
N ALA A 83 -1.57 0.37 12.35
CA ALA A 83 -1.88 -0.64 11.35
C ALA A 83 -1.46 -0.21 9.93
N SER A 84 -1.40 1.11 9.66
CA SER A 84 -0.92 1.64 8.38
C SER A 84 0.57 1.40 8.22
N ASP A 85 1.37 1.73 9.24
CA ASP A 85 2.82 1.54 9.20
C ASP A 85 3.19 0.06 9.07
N ARG A 86 2.46 -0.83 9.77
CA ARG A 86 2.70 -2.28 9.65
C ARG A 86 2.35 -2.85 8.27
N ARG A 87 1.50 -2.18 7.49
CA ARG A 87 1.21 -2.58 6.10
C ARG A 87 2.26 -2.07 5.11
N THR A 88 2.84 -0.90 5.37
CA THR A 88 3.82 -0.27 4.47
C THR A 88 5.24 -0.75 4.73
N LEU A 89 5.56 -1.11 5.98
CA LEU A 89 6.87 -1.61 6.39
C LEU A 89 6.88 -3.14 6.46
N ARG A 90 8.01 -3.73 6.11
CA ARG A 90 8.26 -5.16 6.27
C ARG A 90 8.87 -5.43 7.63
N TYR A 91 8.15 -6.17 8.48
CA TYR A 91 8.56 -6.50 9.84
C TYR A 91 10.00 -6.98 9.94
N ALA A 92 10.40 -8.01 9.19
CA ALA A 92 11.75 -8.57 9.25
C ALA A 92 12.84 -7.52 8.93
N MET A 93 12.63 -6.69 7.90
CA MET A 93 13.58 -5.64 7.54
C MET A 93 13.62 -4.50 8.55
N TRP A 94 12.47 -4.16 9.13
CA TRP A 94 12.41 -3.17 10.19
C TRP A 94 13.13 -3.65 11.45
N MET A 95 12.91 -4.90 11.85
CA MET A 95 13.61 -5.53 12.98
C MET A 95 15.12 -5.57 12.75
N HIS A 96 15.55 -5.97 11.55
CA HIS A 96 16.97 -5.95 11.17
C HIS A 96 17.58 -4.55 11.32
N GLY A 97 16.87 -3.50 10.90
CA GLY A 97 17.35 -2.14 11.08
C GLY A 97 17.36 -1.67 12.54
N CYS A 98 16.56 -2.26 13.41
CA CYS A 98 16.39 -1.83 14.80
C CYS A 98 17.30 -2.58 15.77
N ALA A 99 17.28 -3.91 15.74
CA ALA A 99 17.85 -4.77 16.76
C ALA A 99 19.27 -5.24 16.43
N ASP A 100 19.60 -5.38 15.14
CA ASP A 100 20.95 -5.79 14.76
C ASP A 100 21.93 -4.65 14.98
N ASP A 101 23.08 -4.99 15.56
CA ASP A 101 24.20 -4.08 15.65
C ASP A 101 24.52 -3.49 14.29
N ALA A 102 24.80 -2.19 14.28
CA ALA A 102 25.39 -1.54 13.12
C ALA A 102 26.79 -2.15 12.93
N THR A 103 26.86 -3.32 12.30
CA THR A 103 28.15 -3.88 11.92
C THR A 103 28.83 -2.87 10.99
N PRO A 104 30.08 -2.49 11.30
CA PRO A 104 30.83 -1.48 10.56
C PRO A 104 31.03 -1.82 9.08
#